data_AF-A0A2E9IRG6-F1
#
_entry.id   AF-A0A2E9IRG6-F1
#
_cell.length_a   1.000
_cell.length_b   1.000
_cell.length_c   1.000
_cell.angle_alpha   90.00
_cell.angle_beta   90.00
_cell.angle_gamma   90.00
#
_symmetry.space_group_name_H-M   'P 1'
#
loop_
_entity.id
_entity.type
_entity.pdbx_description
1 polymer ?
#
loop_
_entity_poly.entity_id
_entity_poly.type
_entity_poly.pdbx_seq_one_letter_code
_entity_poly.pdbx_strand_id
1 'polypeptide(L)'
;MKIANIKGRAHIVTPTGGIDIEAASEGKFSADSQRIIAQLDSLKVWYEQSRPAEDPSLSTDKLQEDLTRLEAPVPHPNQVFAVGLNYKAHTAEVGRALPAEPMIFTKFPSCIVGP
;
A
#
# COMPACT_ATOMS: atom_id res chain seq x y z
N MET A 1 -7.84 -4.97 -8.01
CA MET A 1 -6.71 -4.06 -8.24
C MET A 1 -5.85 -4.02 -6.99
N LYS A 2 -4.52 -3.99 -7.12
CA LYS A 2 -3.60 -3.65 -6.02
C LYS A 2 -3.04 -2.25 -6.27
N ILE A 3 -2.61 -1.56 -5.23
CA ILE A 3 -1.92 -0.27 -5.35
C ILE A 3 -0.50 -0.43 -4.80
N ALA A 4 0.47 0.11 -5.52
CA ALA A 4 1.87 0.15 -5.12
C ALA A 4 2.40 1.58 -5.23
N ASN A 5 3.39 1.90 -4.40
CA ASN A 5 4.25 3.04 -4.60
C ASN A 5 5.53 2.56 -5.30
N ILE A 6 5.79 3.05 -6.51
CA ILE A 6 6.96 2.68 -7.32
C ILE A 6 7.70 3.98 -7.64
N LYS A 7 8.91 4.14 -7.08
CA LYS A 7 9.75 5.34 -7.23
C LYS A 7 8.99 6.65 -6.90
N GLY A 8 8.29 6.67 -5.75
CA GLY A 8 7.50 7.81 -5.28
C GLY A 8 6.19 8.07 -6.04
N ARG A 9 5.74 7.15 -6.91
CA ARG A 9 4.53 7.32 -7.73
C ARG A 9 3.54 6.19 -7.52
N ALA A 10 2.27 6.54 -7.40
CA ALA A 10 1.17 5.62 -7.21
C ALA A 10 0.86 4.85 -8.51
N HIS A 11 0.86 3.53 -8.40
CA HIS A 11 0.54 2.62 -9.51
C HIS A 11 -0.60 1.68 -9.14
N ILE A 12 -1.47 1.39 -10.10
CA ILE A 12 -2.30 0.17 -10.06
C ILE A 12 -1.43 -0.99 -10.53
N VAL A 13 -1.45 -2.11 -9.81
CA VAL A 13 -0.72 -3.33 -10.16
C VAL A 13 -1.69 -4.49 -10.32
N THR A 14 -1.49 -5.27 -11.38
CA THR A 14 -2.25 -6.46 -11.74
C THR A 14 -1.31 -7.66 -11.94
N PRO A 15 -1.83 -8.87 -12.14
CA PRO A 15 -0.99 -10.01 -12.54
C PRO A 15 -0.30 -9.82 -13.89
N THR A 16 -0.82 -8.96 -14.75
CA THR A 16 -0.37 -8.80 -16.15
C THR A 16 0.46 -7.55 -16.40
N GLY A 17 0.40 -6.55 -15.50
CA GLY A 17 1.18 -5.33 -15.63
C GLY A 17 0.92 -4.32 -14.52
N GLY A 18 1.34 -3.09 -14.77
CA GLY A 18 1.09 -1.96 -13.88
C GLY A 18 0.78 -0.68 -14.66
N ILE A 19 0.10 0.25 -14.00
CA ILE A 19 -0.39 1.50 -14.59
C ILE A 19 0.02 2.63 -13.66
N ASP A 20 0.81 3.59 -14.17
CA ASP A 20 1.04 4.87 -13.50
C ASP A 20 -0.28 5.65 -13.45
N ILE A 21 -0.81 5.86 -12.24
CA ILE A 21 -2.15 6.40 -12.04
C ILE A 21 -2.27 7.83 -12.56
N GLU A 22 -1.30 8.68 -12.28
CA GLU A 22 -1.35 10.09 -12.69
C GLU A 22 -1.19 10.22 -14.20
N ALA A 23 -0.23 9.49 -14.79
CA ALA A 23 0.02 9.54 -16.22
C ALA A 23 -1.18 9.01 -17.02
N ALA A 24 -1.71 7.83 -16.64
CA ALA A 24 -2.83 7.22 -17.35
C ALA A 24 -4.16 7.97 -17.16
N SER A 25 -4.29 8.73 -16.06
CA SER A 25 -5.49 9.53 -15.77
C SER A 25 -5.36 10.99 -16.20
N GLU A 26 -4.27 11.36 -16.88
CA GLU A 26 -3.97 12.73 -17.32
C GLU A 26 -4.07 13.75 -16.17
N GLY A 27 -3.54 13.37 -15.00
CA GLY A 27 -3.52 14.23 -13.81
C GLY A 27 -4.84 14.29 -13.02
N LYS A 28 -5.87 13.52 -13.40
CA LYS A 28 -7.12 13.41 -12.62
C LYS A 28 -6.88 12.90 -11.20
N PHE A 29 -5.90 12.01 -11.03
CA PHE A 29 -5.43 11.52 -9.75
C PHE A 29 -3.95 11.89 -9.55
N SER A 30 -3.58 12.17 -8.29
CA SER A 30 -2.20 12.53 -7.95
C SER A 30 -1.26 11.33 -8.04
N ALA A 31 0.01 11.56 -8.40
CA ALA A 31 1.06 10.55 -8.24
C ALA A 31 1.37 10.19 -6.77
N ASP A 32 0.94 10.99 -5.80
CA ASP A 32 1.14 10.72 -4.37
C ASP A 32 0.25 9.56 -3.90
N SER A 33 0.86 8.42 -3.56
CA SER A 33 0.14 7.19 -3.14
C SER A 33 -0.69 7.38 -1.88
N GLN A 34 -0.31 8.29 -0.99
CA GLN A 34 -1.07 8.56 0.23
C GLN A 34 -2.36 9.34 -0.07
N ARG A 35 -2.36 10.22 -1.07
CA ARG A 35 -3.58 10.93 -1.51
C ARG A 35 -4.58 9.99 -2.17
N ILE A 36 -4.08 8.96 -2.87
CA ILE A 36 -4.93 7.96 -3.53
C ILE A 36 -5.81 7.19 -2.52
N ILE A 37 -5.36 6.98 -1.29
CA ILE A 37 -6.11 6.24 -0.25
C ILE A 37 -7.48 6.90 0.03
N ALA A 38 -7.55 8.23 -0.05
CA ALA A 38 -8.81 8.96 0.14
C ALA A 38 -9.76 8.91 -1.07
N GLN A 39 -9.30 8.36 -2.21
CA GLN A 39 -9.99 8.39 -3.49
C GLN A 39 -10.20 6.99 -4.11
N LEU A 40 -10.06 5.92 -3.32
CA LEU A 40 -10.08 4.53 -3.82
C LEU A 40 -11.36 4.19 -4.61
N ASP A 41 -12.52 4.66 -4.16
CA ASP A 41 -13.79 4.40 -4.84
C ASP A 41 -13.83 5.08 -6.22
N SER A 42 -13.45 6.36 -6.29
CA SER A 42 -13.37 7.10 -7.56
C SER A 42 -12.31 6.53 -8.50
N LEU A 43 -11.17 6.09 -7.95
CA LEU A 43 -10.11 5.42 -8.71
C LEU A 43 -10.62 4.11 -9.30
N LYS A 44 -11.35 3.30 -8.52
CA LYS A 44 -11.92 2.03 -8.98
C LYS A 44 -12.89 2.25 -10.15
N VAL A 45 -13.81 3.21 -10.03
CA VAL A 45 -14.75 3.56 -11.09
C VAL A 45 -14.01 4.00 -12.36
N TRP A 46 -13.03 4.89 -12.22
CA TRP A 46 -12.22 5.33 -13.36
C TRP A 46 -11.47 4.17 -14.02
N TYR A 47 -10.82 3.31 -13.25
CA TYR A 47 -10.08 2.16 -13.76
C TYR A 47 -11.00 1.20 -14.55
N GLU A 48 -12.20 0.92 -14.02
CA GLU A 48 -13.18 0.04 -14.67
C GLU A 48 -13.72 0.62 -15.99
N GLN A 49 -13.88 1.95 -16.07
CA GLN A 49 -14.40 2.65 -17.25
C GLN A 49 -13.33 2.90 -18.32
N SER A 50 -12.13 3.31 -17.92
CA SER A 50 -11.08 3.74 -18.84
C SER A 50 -10.20 2.61 -19.34
N ARG A 51 -10.06 1.52 -18.56
CA ARG A 51 -9.23 0.34 -18.91
C ARG A 51 -7.86 0.77 -19.49
N PRO A 52 -7.07 1.54 -18.74
CA PRO A 52 -5.82 2.09 -19.24
C PRO A 52 -4.84 0.97 -19.61
N ALA A 53 -3.98 1.23 -20.59
CA ALA A 53 -2.96 0.28 -21.02
C ALA A 53 -2.00 -0.04 -19.86
N GLU A 54 -1.69 -1.33 -19.70
CA GLU A 54 -0.76 -1.80 -18.69
C GLU A 54 0.67 -1.87 -19.25
N ASP A 55 1.65 -1.51 -18.43
CA ASP A 55 3.06 -1.84 -18.65
C ASP A 55 3.34 -3.25 -18.10
N PRO A 56 3.62 -4.25 -18.96
CA PRO A 56 3.90 -5.62 -18.51
C PRO A 56 5.16 -5.75 -17.65
N SER A 57 6.08 -4.78 -17.70
CA SER A 57 7.30 -4.76 -16.87
C SER A 57 7.02 -4.49 -15.38
N LEU A 58 5.78 -4.08 -15.08
CA LEU A 58 5.26 -3.80 -13.75
C LEU A 58 4.23 -4.85 -13.28
N SER A 59 4.20 -6.02 -13.92
CA SER A 59 3.36 -7.13 -13.46
C SER A 59 3.74 -7.55 -12.03
N THR A 60 2.80 -8.17 -11.31
CA THR A 60 3.03 -8.61 -9.93
C THR A 60 4.29 -9.50 -9.84
N ASP A 61 4.46 -10.46 -10.74
CA ASP A 61 5.62 -11.37 -10.74
C ASP A 61 6.93 -10.60 -11.01
N LYS A 62 6.91 -9.63 -11.93
CA LYS A 62 8.08 -8.80 -12.22
C LYS A 62 8.48 -7.85 -11.09
N LEU A 63 7.52 -7.40 -10.29
CA LEU A 63 7.81 -6.61 -9.09
C LEU A 63 8.31 -7.50 -7.94
N GLN A 64 7.91 -8.77 -7.89
CA GLN A 64 8.41 -9.73 -6.90
C GLN A 64 9.85 -10.18 -7.18
N GLU A 65 10.28 -10.16 -8.45
CA GLU A 65 11.69 -10.40 -8.84
C GLU A 65 12.65 -9.33 -8.29
N ASP A 66 12.18 -8.09 -8.10
CA ASP A 66 12.98 -6.96 -7.59
C ASP A 66 12.15 -6.00 -6.72
N LEU A 67 12.13 -6.28 -5.41
CA LEU A 67 11.42 -5.48 -4.42
C LEU A 67 12.02 -4.09 -4.21
N THR A 68 13.25 -3.84 -4.65
CA THR A 68 13.89 -2.51 -4.48
C THR A 68 13.20 -1.41 -5.30
N ARG A 69 12.36 -1.81 -6.25
CA ARG A 69 11.49 -0.92 -7.03
C ARG A 69 10.30 -0.39 -6.22
N LEU A 70 9.96 -1.04 -5.10
CA LEU A 70 8.81 -0.74 -4.27
C LEU A 70 9.18 0.13 -3.08
N GLU A 71 8.33 1.09 -2.79
CA GLU A 71 8.35 1.87 -1.56
C GLU A 71 7.15 1.51 -0.68
N ALA A 72 7.10 2.08 0.53
CA ALA A 72 5.91 1.98 1.36
C ALA A 72 4.70 2.54 0.60
N PRO A 73 3.56 1.83 0.55
CA PRO A 73 2.35 2.33 -0.11
C PRO A 73 1.79 3.58 0.59
N VAL A 74 2.09 3.74 1.88
CA VAL A 74 1.76 4.92 2.70
C VAL A 74 3.05 5.44 3.35
N PRO A 75 3.83 6.29 2.67
CA PRO A 75 5.16 6.67 3.15
C PRO A 75 5.15 7.66 4.33
N HIS A 76 4.11 8.52 4.45
CA HIS A 76 4.08 9.61 5.43
C HIS A 76 2.73 9.71 6.18
N PRO A 77 2.27 8.63 6.85
CA PRO A 77 1.00 8.66 7.56
C PRO A 77 0.99 9.69 8.69
N ASN A 78 -0.12 10.41 8.84
CA ASN A 78 -0.29 11.39 9.91
C ASN A 78 -0.29 10.75 11.31
N GLN A 79 -0.80 9.52 11.42
CA GLN A 79 -0.88 8.75 12.66
C GLN A 79 -0.60 7.27 12.37
N VAL A 80 0.18 6.62 13.22
CA VAL A 80 0.50 5.18 13.14
C VAL A 80 0.03 4.49 14.41
N PHE A 81 -0.93 3.58 14.27
CA PHE A 81 -1.43 2.75 15.35
C PHE A 81 -0.90 1.32 15.17
N ALA A 82 -0.01 0.91 16.07
CA ALA A 82 0.50 -0.45 16.15
C ALA A 82 -0.21 -1.19 17.28
N VAL A 83 -0.53 -2.47 17.07
CA VAL A 83 -1.29 -3.29 18.02
C VAL A 83 -0.41 -4.42 18.55
N GLY A 84 -0.19 -4.42 19.87
CA GLY A 84 0.54 -5.47 20.57
C GLY A 84 -0.38 -6.63 20.96
N LEU A 85 0.18 -7.83 21.08
CA LEU A 85 -0.49 -8.99 21.67
C LEU A 85 -1.87 -9.33 21.06
N ASN A 86 -2.04 -9.08 19.76
CA ASN A 86 -3.33 -9.27 19.05
C ASN A 86 -3.57 -10.70 18.54
N TYR A 87 -2.78 -11.68 18.99
CA TYR A 87 -2.86 -13.09 18.58
C TYR A 87 -2.65 -14.00 19.79
N LYS A 88 -3.59 -14.94 20.02
CA LYS A 88 -3.55 -15.87 21.17
C LYS A 88 -2.25 -16.69 21.26
N ALA A 89 -1.74 -17.12 20.11
CA ALA A 89 -0.49 -17.87 20.05
C ALA A 89 0.69 -17.01 20.54
N HIS A 90 0.77 -15.76 20.09
CA HIS A 90 1.82 -14.84 20.51
C HIS A 90 1.70 -14.44 21.98
N THR A 91 0.47 -14.25 22.51
CA THR A 91 0.30 -13.97 23.95
C THR A 91 0.77 -15.14 24.81
N ALA A 92 0.49 -16.38 24.39
CA ALA A 92 0.97 -17.58 25.06
C ALA A 92 2.50 -17.71 24.99
N GLU A 93 3.10 -17.42 23.84
CA GLU A 93 4.56 -17.42 23.62
C GLU A 93 5.29 -16.48 24.59
N VAL A 94 4.77 -15.27 24.83
CA VAL A 94 5.38 -14.30 25.75
C VAL A 94 4.92 -14.45 27.20
N GLY A 95 4.15 -15.51 27.52
CA GLY A 95 3.66 -15.79 28.88
C GLY A 95 2.70 -14.73 29.43
N ARG A 96 1.93 -14.06 28.56
CA ARG A 96 0.97 -13.01 28.95
C ARG A 96 -0.46 -13.46 28.72
N ALA A 97 -1.37 -12.99 29.57
CA ALA A 97 -2.81 -13.12 29.34
C ALA A 97 -3.24 -12.31 28.09
N LEU A 98 -4.33 -12.74 27.46
CA LEU A 98 -4.94 -11.95 26.39
C LEU A 98 -5.43 -10.61 26.97
N PRO A 99 -5.06 -9.46 26.36
CA PRO A 99 -5.56 -8.16 26.80
C PRO A 99 -7.09 -8.09 26.71
N ALA A 100 -7.74 -7.43 27.68
CA ALA A 100 -9.18 -7.16 27.64
C ALA A 100 -9.56 -6.09 26.60
N GLU A 101 -8.60 -5.23 26.25
CA GLU A 101 -8.72 -4.15 25.26
C GLU A 101 -7.48 -4.14 24.35
N PRO A 102 -7.55 -3.60 23.13
CA PRO A 102 -6.39 -3.52 22.22
C PRO A 102 -5.22 -2.78 22.85
N MET A 103 -4.04 -3.42 22.86
CA MET A 103 -2.81 -2.78 23.31
C MET A 103 -2.24 -1.89 22.20
N ILE A 104 -2.54 -0.60 22.25
CA ILE A 104 -2.14 0.36 21.22
C ILE A 104 -0.81 1.04 21.58
N PHE A 105 0.10 1.11 20.62
CA PHE A 105 1.32 1.91 20.68
C PHE A 105 1.61 2.51 19.30
N THR A 106 2.70 3.28 19.15
CA THR A 106 3.09 3.85 17.86
C THR A 106 4.47 3.39 17.42
N LYS A 107 4.63 3.25 16.11
CA LYS A 107 5.93 3.27 15.43
C LYS A 107 5.99 4.61 14.71
N PHE A 108 6.96 5.46 15.06
CA PHE A 108 7.04 6.80 14.49
C PHE A 108 7.11 6.75 12.95
N PRO A 109 6.40 7.62 12.21
CA PRO A 109 6.39 7.61 10.74
C PRO A 109 7.78 7.59 10.09
N SER A 110 8.78 8.18 10.75
CA SER A 110 10.18 8.19 10.29
C SER A 110 10.83 6.82 10.17
N CYS A 111 10.23 5.74 10.72
CA CYS A 111 10.74 4.38 10.56
C CYS A 111 10.03 3.56 9.47
N ILE A 112 9.13 4.16 8.69
CA ILE A 112 8.43 3.48 7.61
C ILE A 112 9.34 3.41 6.38
N VAL A 113 9.44 2.22 5.79
CA VAL A 113 10.26 1.92 4.60
C VAL A 113 9.52 0.95 3.67
N GLY A 114 10.04 0.77 2.45
CA GLY A 114 9.58 -0.26 1.51
C GLY A 114 9.87 -1.70 1.98
N PRO A 115 9.39 -2.71 1.23
CA PRO A 115 9.59 -4.13 1.53
C PRO A 115 11.01 -4.63 1.29
#